data_AF-A0A2G2M8V6-F1
#
_entry.id   AF-A0A2G2M8V6-F1
#
_cell.length_a   1.000
_cell.length_b   1.000
_cell.length_c   1.000
_cell.angle_alpha   90.00
_cell.angle_beta   90.00
_cell.angle_gamma   90.00
#
_symmetry.space_group_name_H-M   'P 1'
#
loop_
_entity.id
_entity.type
_entity.pdbx_description
1 polymer ?
#
loop_
_entity_poly.entity_id
_entity_poly.type
_entity_poly.pdbx_seq_one_letter_code
_entity_poly.pdbx_strand_id
1 'polypeptide(L)'
;MSENSSTTKTFQQRVDEFIAVANQQAADSSVDDVNTSIIFSAARFNAFSVARSVDSAEKLQAEKQGAIEYFTQRFAEMLEQNIDEHISRFDRYSQK
;
A
#
# COMPACT_ATOMS: atom_id res chain seq x y z
N MET A 1 27.16 -0.66 28.53
CA MET A 1 25.76 -1.11 28.58
C MET A 1 24.89 0.10 28.27
N SER A 2 24.33 0.18 27.06
CA SER A 2 23.10 0.94 26.80
C SER A 2 22.49 0.40 25.52
N GLU A 3 21.56 -0.53 25.73
CA GLU A 3 20.38 -0.88 24.94
C GLU A 3 20.45 -0.69 23.42
N ASN A 4 20.62 -1.83 22.75
CA ASN A 4 20.21 -2.04 21.37
C ASN A 4 18.68 -1.83 21.27
N SER A 5 18.24 -0.57 21.15
CA SER A 5 16.83 -0.26 20.93
C SER A 5 16.44 -0.86 19.59
N SER A 6 15.64 -1.92 19.60
CA SER A 6 15.03 -2.48 18.38
C SER A 6 14.15 -1.39 17.75
N THR A 7 14.71 -0.61 16.82
CA THR A 7 14.04 0.46 16.08
C THR A 7 13.10 -0.13 15.03
N THR A 8 12.12 -0.91 15.48
CA THR A 8 11.06 -1.42 14.61
C THR A 8 10.12 -0.28 14.27
N LYS A 9 10.09 0.13 12.99
CA LYS A 9 9.14 1.11 12.49
C LYS A 9 7.70 0.68 12.79
N THR A 10 6.84 1.63 13.12
CA THR A 10 5.39 1.38 13.19
C THR A 10 4.82 1.16 11.80
N PHE A 11 3.58 0.66 11.71
CA PHE A 11 2.85 0.60 10.44
C PHE A 11 2.76 1.98 9.78
N GLN A 12 2.34 3.00 10.55
CA GLN A 12 2.19 4.36 10.06
C GLN A 12 3.50 4.93 9.52
N GLN A 13 4.60 4.75 10.25
CA GLN A 13 5.92 5.21 9.80
C GLN A 13 6.33 4.57 8.46
N ARG A 14 6.00 3.30 8.22
CA ARG A 14 6.26 2.66 6.92
C ARG A 14 5.36 3.22 5.82
N VAL A 15 4.09 3.49 6.10
CA VAL A 15 3.17 4.09 5.13
C VAL A 15 3.66 5.49 4.75
N ASP A 16 4.02 6.32 5.74
CA ASP A 16 4.48 7.69 5.53
C ASP A 16 5.74 7.75 4.65
N GLU A 17 6.64 6.77 4.76
CA GLU A 17 7.82 6.67 3.89
C GLU A 17 7.45 6.44 2.41
N PHE A 18 6.43 5.63 2.12
CA PHE A 18 5.95 5.46 0.74
C PHE A 18 5.22 6.71 0.23
N ILE A 19 4.44 7.36 1.09
CA ILE A 19 3.76 8.62 0.74
C ILE A 19 4.78 9.74 0.46
N ALA A 20 5.88 9.81 1.21
CA ALA A 20 6.94 10.78 0.96
C ALA A 20 7.53 10.62 -0.45
N VAL A 21 7.76 9.37 -0.89
CA VAL A 21 8.24 9.08 -2.25
C VAL A 21 7.19 9.46 -3.30
N ALA A 22 5.91 9.16 -3.07
CA ALA A 22 4.82 9.55 -3.96
C ALA A 22 4.74 11.06 -4.13
N ASN A 23 4.81 11.82 -3.02
CA ASN A 23 4.78 13.28 -3.03
C ASN A 23 5.98 13.87 -3.79
N GLN A 24 7.16 13.24 -3.68
CA GLN A 24 8.33 13.65 -4.46
C GLN A 24 8.09 13.46 -5.97
N GLN A 25 7.51 12.34 -6.39
CA GLN A 25 7.22 12.09 -7.81
C GLN A 25 6.11 13.00 -8.35
N ALA A 26 5.11 13.31 -7.52
CA ALA A 26 4.00 14.20 -7.89
C ALA A 26 4.44 15.66 -8.11
N ALA A 27 5.67 16.04 -7.74
CA ALA A 27 6.23 17.34 -8.08
C ALA A 27 6.50 17.49 -9.59
N ASP A 28 6.81 16.39 -10.27
CA ASP A 28 7.25 16.36 -11.68
C ASP A 28 6.34 15.49 -12.57
N SER A 29 5.22 14.99 -12.06
CA SER A 29 4.29 14.08 -12.77
C SER A 29 2.85 14.31 -12.34
N SER A 30 1.89 13.83 -13.15
CA SER A 30 0.48 13.92 -12.75
C SER A 30 0.18 13.01 -11.55
N VAL A 31 -0.79 13.41 -10.72
CA VAL A 31 -1.25 12.58 -9.59
C VAL A 31 -1.71 11.21 -10.06
N ASP A 32 -2.35 11.13 -11.23
CA ASP A 32 -2.84 9.87 -11.80
C ASP A 32 -1.70 8.94 -12.22
N ASP A 33 -0.62 9.46 -12.78
CA ASP A 33 0.58 8.68 -13.14
C ASP A 33 1.27 8.12 -11.89
N VAL A 34 1.39 8.96 -10.85
CA VAL A 34 1.99 8.54 -9.57
C VAL A 34 1.09 7.51 -8.87
N ASN A 35 -0.22 7.70 -8.88
CA ASN A 35 -1.17 6.75 -8.30
C ASN A 35 -1.13 5.39 -9.02
N THR A 36 -1.10 5.41 -10.36
CA THR A 36 -0.92 4.18 -11.17
C THR A 36 0.39 3.48 -10.82
N SER A 37 1.47 4.25 -10.63
CA SER A 37 2.78 3.74 -10.24
C SER A 37 2.78 3.10 -8.84
N ILE A 38 2.06 3.70 -7.87
CA ILE A 38 1.88 3.14 -6.53
C ILE A 38 1.14 1.79 -6.60
N ILE A 39 0.00 1.74 -7.31
CA ILE A 39 -0.80 0.53 -7.44
C ILE A 39 0.03 -0.60 -8.04
N PHE A 40 0.78 -0.33 -9.12
CA PHE A 40 1.62 -1.34 -9.74
C PHE A 40 2.81 -1.75 -8.85
N SER A 41 3.39 -0.82 -8.09
CA SER A 41 4.46 -1.11 -7.14
C SER A 41 3.98 -2.03 -6.01
N ALA A 42 2.80 -1.78 -5.46
CA ALA A 42 2.16 -2.65 -4.47
C ALA A 42 1.90 -4.04 -5.07
N ALA A 43 1.36 -4.12 -6.29
CA ALA A 43 1.12 -5.40 -6.97
C ALA A 43 2.41 -6.23 -7.15
N ARG A 44 3.53 -5.59 -7.55
CA ARG A 44 4.83 -6.26 -7.68
C ARG A 44 5.35 -6.80 -6.35
N PHE A 45 5.25 -6.01 -5.28
CA PHE A 45 5.71 -6.43 -3.95
C PHE A 45 4.83 -7.56 -3.37
N ASN A 46 3.52 -7.49 -3.58
CA ASN A 46 2.58 -8.53 -3.18
C ASN A 46 2.84 -9.84 -3.93
N ALA A 47 3.02 -9.78 -5.25
CA ALA A 47 3.37 -10.95 -6.06
C ALA A 47 4.69 -11.59 -5.63
N PHE A 48 5.72 -10.78 -5.34
CA PHE A 48 6.97 -11.26 -4.77
C PHE A 48 6.77 -11.96 -3.43
N SER A 49 5.94 -11.41 -2.54
CA SER A 49 5.66 -12.00 -1.23
C SER A 49 5.02 -13.38 -1.33
N VAL A 50 4.09 -13.57 -2.28
CA VAL A 50 3.46 -14.89 -2.54
C VAL A 50 4.46 -15.86 -3.16
N ALA A 51 5.25 -15.41 -4.14
CA ALA A 51 6.27 -16.25 -4.76
C ALA A 51 7.30 -16.76 -3.73
N ARG A 52 7.56 -15.97 -2.69
CA ARG A 52 8.47 -16.32 -1.58
C ARG A 52 7.85 -17.25 -0.54
N SER A 53 6.53 -17.42 -0.52
CA SER A 53 5.83 -18.28 0.44
C SER A 53 5.59 -19.70 -0.06
N VAL A 54 5.96 -20.00 -1.30
CA VAL A 54 5.84 -21.32 -1.94
C VAL A 54 7.19 -21.82 -2.44
N ASP A 55 7.32 -23.13 -2.66
CA ASP A 55 8.58 -23.79 -3.05
C ASP A 55 8.61 -24.24 -4.52
N SER A 56 7.52 -24.04 -5.28
CA SER A 56 7.43 -24.44 -6.68
C SER A 56 6.52 -23.53 -7.49
N ALA A 57 6.72 -23.53 -8.81
CA ALA A 57 5.89 -22.78 -9.75
C ALA A 57 4.46 -23.32 -9.81
N GLU A 58 4.27 -24.64 -9.68
CA GLU A 58 2.95 -25.27 -9.64
C GLU A 58 2.15 -24.80 -8.42
N LYS A 59 2.79 -24.71 -7.25
CA LYS A 59 2.14 -24.15 -6.05
C LYS A 59 1.84 -22.67 -6.22
N LEU A 60 2.76 -21.88 -6.78
CA LEU A 60 2.49 -20.48 -7.07
C LEU A 60 1.29 -20.30 -8.00
N GLN A 61 1.18 -21.17 -9.01
CA GLN A 61 0.05 -21.16 -9.95
C GLN A 61 -1.26 -21.55 -9.26
N ALA A 62 -1.23 -22.48 -8.30
CA ALA A 62 -2.40 -22.85 -7.49
C ALA A 62 -2.84 -21.71 -6.54
N GLU A 63 -1.88 -21.02 -5.91
CA GLU A 63 -2.14 -19.91 -4.97
C GLU A 63 -2.53 -18.60 -5.67
N LYS A 64 -2.23 -18.45 -6.97
CA LYS A 64 -2.37 -17.20 -7.72
C LYS A 64 -3.71 -16.51 -7.53
N GLN A 65 -4.81 -17.25 -7.69
CA GLN A 65 -6.15 -16.67 -7.65
C GLN A 65 -6.53 -16.24 -6.22
N GLY A 66 -6.24 -17.07 -5.22
CA GLY A 66 -6.48 -16.73 -3.81
C GLY A 66 -5.65 -15.54 -3.35
N ALA A 67 -4.41 -15.42 -3.82
CA ALA A 67 -3.58 -14.25 -3.54
C ALA A 67 -4.15 -12.96 -4.16
N ILE A 68 -4.62 -13.02 -5.41
CA ILE A 68 -5.26 -11.86 -6.07
C ILE A 68 -6.46 -11.39 -5.24
N GLU A 69 -7.36 -12.30 -4.87
CA GLU A 69 -8.56 -11.99 -4.07
C GLU A 69 -8.19 -11.39 -2.71
N TYR A 70 -7.23 -11.99 -2.02
CA TYR A 70 -6.77 -11.51 -0.72
C TYR A 70 -6.23 -10.07 -0.78
N PHE A 71 -5.35 -9.75 -1.74
CA PHE A 71 -4.75 -8.42 -1.80
C PHE A 71 -5.72 -7.36 -2.34
N THR A 72 -6.60 -7.70 -3.29
CA THR A 72 -7.58 -6.73 -3.81
C THR A 72 -8.65 -6.40 -2.78
N GLN A 73 -9.14 -7.40 -2.01
CA GLN A 73 -10.08 -7.16 -0.93
C GLN A 73 -9.48 -6.23 0.14
N ARG A 74 -8.26 -6.53 0.60
CA ARG A 74 -7.57 -5.68 1.58
C ARG A 74 -7.36 -4.25 1.09
N PHE A 75 -6.99 -4.08 -0.19
CA PHE A 75 -6.85 -2.75 -0.78
C PHE A 75 -8.19 -2.01 -0.81
N ALA A 76 -9.28 -2.68 -1.19
CA ALA A 76 -10.62 -2.10 -1.20
C ALA A 76 -11.05 -1.63 0.20
N GLU A 77 -10.87 -2.46 1.23
CA GLU A 77 -11.20 -2.12 2.62
C GLU A 77 -10.41 -0.89 3.13
N MET A 78 -9.11 -0.82 2.81
CA MET A 78 -8.28 0.33 3.19
C MET A 78 -8.66 1.59 2.42
N LEU A 79 -8.97 1.47 1.13
CA LEU A 79 -9.41 2.59 0.29
C LEU A 79 -10.75 3.14 0.79
N GLU A 80 -11.71 2.27 1.09
CA GLU A 80 -13.01 2.64 1.66
C GLU A 80 -12.85 3.45 2.95
N GLN A 81 -12.03 2.97 3.89
CA GLN A 81 -11.76 3.70 5.14
C GLN A 81 -11.19 5.10 4.91
N ASN A 82 -10.27 5.27 3.96
CA ASN A 82 -9.70 6.57 3.66
C ASN A 82 -10.72 7.50 2.99
N ILE A 83 -11.54 6.97 2.08
CA ILE A 83 -12.62 7.73 1.43
C ILE A 83 -13.66 8.17 2.48
N ASP A 84 -14.06 7.28 3.39
CA ASP A 84 -14.99 7.59 4.48
C ASP A 84 -14.44 8.67 5.41
N GLU A 85 -13.13 8.65 5.70
CA GLU A 85 -12.47 9.72 6.45
C GLU A 85 -12.57 11.06 5.72
N HIS A 86 -12.34 11.09 4.40
CA HIS A 86 -12.53 12.27 3.58
C HIS A 86 -13.99 12.74 3.56
N ILE A 87 -14.96 11.84 3.38
CA ILE A 87 -16.41 12.15 3.41
C ILE A 87 -16.80 12.77 4.76
N SER A 88 -16.38 12.15 5.87
CA SER A 88 -16.71 12.62 7.23
C SER A 88 -16.16 14.01 7.55
N ARG A 89 -15.16 14.46 6.79
CA ARG A 89 -14.52 15.77 6.94
C ARG A 89 -14.90 16.72 5.81
N PHE A 90 -15.63 16.27 4.80
CA PHE A 90 -15.86 17.01 3.58
C PHE A 90 -16.50 18.37 3.86
N ASP A 91 -17.61 18.38 4.60
CA ASP A 91 -18.33 19.61 4.99
C ASP A 91 -17.50 20.53 5.89
N ARG A 92 -16.54 19.99 6.66
CA ARG A 92 -15.62 20.80 7.48
C ARG A 92 -14.55 21.51 6.66
N TYR A 93 -14.22 20.99 5.48
CA TYR A 93 -13.28 21.62 4.55
C TYR A 93 -13.97 22.53 3.53
N SER A 94 -15.23 22.27 3.17
CA SER A 94 -16.02 23.09 2.23
C SER A 94 -16.55 24.41 2.80
N GLN A 95 -16.36 24.70 4.09
CA GLN A 95 -16.74 25.95 4.75
C GLN A 95 -15.61 27.01 4.82
N LYS A 96 -14.50 26.82 4.12
CA LYS A 96 -13.44 27.83 3.97
C LYS A 96 -13.39 28.42 2.58
#